data_AF-D4N0K8-F1
#
_entry.id   AF-D4N0K8-F1
#
_cell.length_a   1.000
_cell.length_b   1.000
_cell.length_c   1.000
_cell.angle_alpha   90.00
_cell.angle_beta   90.00
_cell.angle_gamma   90.00
#
_symmetry.space_group_name_H-M   'P 1'
#
loop_
_entity.id
_entity.type
_entity.pdbx_description
1 polymer ?
#
loop_
_entity_poly.entity_id
_entity_poly.type
_entity_poly.pdbx_seq_one_letter_code
_entity_poly.pdbx_strand_id
1 'polypeptide(L)'
;MKKRRLKRYVKSHKSLFLTLAASTGVVLTGIFAGTGTIKANKIIKSEEKKAEIGNVELTKTDIFLLTWKCYIPAVASGVGSIACIFGLNVLNKKQQEQLISAYALLNNTYHEYRKQVIERYGEEVDEEIRENLGYAAIGECSNICRIDCDYPDEKAIFYDPISGNSVVKYEREVMAAEYHLNRNFIIAGGVTLNMLYDFLGLPQTKEGEELGWSLCDGYCWIDFEHTLLSKDDGGMPVYSIDAVFSPHDEYDDY
;
A
#
# COMPACT_ATOMS: atom_id res chain seq x y z
N MET A 1 -4.61 -26.38 -16.56
CA MET A 1 -4.65 -25.76 -15.20
C MET A 1 -3.50 -24.78 -14.90
N LYS A 2 -2.23 -25.15 -15.11
CA LYS A 2 -1.04 -24.29 -14.80
C LYS A 2 -1.04 -22.89 -15.44
N LYS A 3 -1.33 -22.75 -16.74
CA LYS A 3 -1.36 -21.44 -17.43
C LYS A 3 -2.42 -20.47 -16.87
N ARG A 4 -3.58 -20.99 -16.43
CA ARG A 4 -4.67 -20.18 -15.83
C ARG A 4 -4.28 -19.66 -14.44
N ARG A 5 -3.53 -20.44 -13.65
CA ARG A 5 -2.99 -20.03 -12.35
C ARG A 5 -1.89 -18.98 -12.52
N LEU A 6 -0.98 -19.18 -13.46
CA LEU A 6 0.10 -18.22 -13.76
C LEU A 6 -0.45 -16.87 -14.25
N LYS A 7 -1.47 -16.88 -15.13
CA LYS A 7 -2.10 -15.65 -15.63
C LYS A 7 -2.82 -14.87 -14.52
N ARG A 8 -3.44 -15.57 -13.56
CA ARG A 8 -4.03 -14.96 -12.35
C ARG A 8 -2.95 -14.39 -11.43
N TYR A 9 -1.88 -15.13 -11.20
CA TYR A 9 -0.75 -14.69 -10.37
C TYR A 9 -0.05 -13.43 -10.93
N VAL A 10 0.12 -13.36 -12.26
CA VAL A 10 0.66 -12.16 -12.93
C VAL A 10 -0.33 -10.99 -12.88
N LYS A 11 -1.65 -11.26 -12.96
CA LYS A 11 -2.68 -10.22 -12.87
C LYS A 11 -2.77 -9.62 -11.46
N SER A 12 -2.51 -10.44 -10.44
CA SER A 12 -2.43 -10.05 -9.04
C SER A 12 -1.25 -9.13 -8.74
N HIS A 13 -0.04 -9.57 -9.12
CA HIS A 13 1.20 -8.93 -8.68
C HIS A 13 1.79 -8.01 -9.75
N LYS A 14 0.92 -7.35 -10.54
CA LYS A 14 1.34 -6.50 -11.66
C LYS A 14 2.36 -5.46 -11.25
N SER A 15 2.15 -4.79 -10.10
CA SER A 15 3.07 -3.80 -9.54
C SER A 15 4.46 -4.40 -9.30
N LEU A 16 4.55 -5.58 -8.66
CA LEU A 16 5.83 -6.28 -8.45
C LEU A 16 6.54 -6.66 -9.75
N PHE A 17 5.82 -7.17 -10.74
CA PHE A 17 6.42 -7.51 -12.05
C PHE A 17 6.91 -6.28 -12.80
N LEU A 18 6.17 -5.18 -12.74
CA LEU A 18 6.57 -3.89 -13.31
C LEU A 18 7.82 -3.34 -12.59
N THR A 19 7.92 -3.49 -11.27
CA THR A 19 9.09 -3.04 -10.48
C THR A 19 10.32 -3.83 -10.85
N LEU A 20 10.18 -5.16 -10.93
CA LEU A 20 11.27 -6.05 -11.32
C LEU A 20 11.72 -5.77 -12.76
N ALA A 21 10.77 -5.54 -13.68
CA ALA A 21 11.11 -5.19 -15.07
C ALA A 21 11.83 -3.85 -15.15
N ALA A 22 11.37 -2.84 -14.41
CA ALA A 22 12.01 -1.52 -14.34
C ALA A 22 13.43 -1.60 -13.77
N SER A 23 13.60 -2.26 -12.61
CA SER A 23 14.91 -2.38 -11.96
C SER A 23 15.92 -3.11 -12.84
N THR A 24 15.50 -4.22 -13.47
CA THR A 24 16.35 -5.00 -14.38
C THR A 24 16.69 -4.22 -15.65
N GLY A 25 15.73 -3.46 -16.19
CA GLY A 25 15.93 -2.64 -17.37
C GLY A 25 16.93 -1.50 -17.16
N VAL A 26 16.98 -0.89 -15.97
CA VAL A 26 18.01 0.11 -15.62
C VAL A 26 19.41 -0.51 -15.63
N VAL A 27 19.58 -1.69 -15.03
CA VAL A 27 20.87 -2.41 -15.03
C VAL A 27 21.31 -2.76 -16.46
N LEU A 28 20.38 -3.27 -17.28
CA LEU A 28 20.65 -3.59 -18.69
C LEU A 28 21.04 -2.34 -19.50
N THR A 29 20.43 -1.20 -19.21
CA THR A 29 20.76 0.08 -19.86
C THR A 29 22.24 0.43 -19.64
N GLY A 30 22.74 0.28 -18.41
CA GLY A 30 24.15 0.52 -18.08
C GLY A 30 25.10 -0.41 -18.84
N ILE A 31 24.77 -1.72 -18.88
CA ILE A 31 25.58 -2.72 -19.61
C ILE A 31 25.60 -2.42 -21.12
N PHE A 32 24.45 -2.10 -21.71
CA PHE A 32 24.34 -1.79 -23.13
C PHE A 32 25.03 -0.47 -23.48
N ALA A 33 24.97 0.55 -22.61
CA ALA A 33 25.70 1.79 -22.80
C ALA A 33 27.22 1.55 -22.76
N GLY A 34 27.72 0.77 -21.79
CA GLY A 34 29.13 0.43 -21.68
C GLY A 34 29.64 -0.38 -22.88
N THR A 35 28.94 -1.44 -23.26
CA THR A 35 29.29 -2.25 -24.43
C THR A 35 29.12 -1.48 -25.76
N GLY A 36 28.12 -0.60 -25.84
CA GLY A 36 27.91 0.32 -26.95
C GLY A 36 29.08 1.28 -27.11
N THR A 37 29.60 1.83 -26.01
CA THR A 37 30.78 2.71 -26.00
C THR A 37 32.03 1.97 -26.50
N ILE A 38 32.26 0.74 -26.06
CA ILE A 38 33.40 -0.07 -26.54
C ILE A 38 33.30 -0.33 -28.05
N LYS A 39 32.09 -0.65 -28.55
CA LYS A 39 31.86 -0.86 -29.99
C LYS A 39 32.03 0.42 -30.79
N ALA A 40 31.47 1.53 -30.33
CA ALA A 40 31.61 2.84 -30.95
C ALA A 40 33.09 3.24 -31.07
N ASN A 41 33.86 3.06 -30.00
CA ASN A 41 35.29 3.40 -29.99
C ASN A 41 36.11 2.52 -30.96
N LYS A 42 35.73 1.25 -31.14
CA LYS A 42 36.34 0.38 -32.17
C LYS A 42 36.02 0.85 -33.60
N ILE A 43 34.77 1.27 -33.85
CA ILE A 43 34.34 1.77 -35.17
C ILE A 43 35.08 3.08 -35.50
N ILE A 44 35.12 4.02 -34.55
CA ILE A 44 35.84 5.29 -34.70
C ILE A 44 37.31 5.03 -35.06
N LYS A 45 38.03 4.23 -34.25
CA LYS A 45 39.44 3.90 -34.51
C LYS A 45 39.69 3.22 -35.87
N SER A 46 38.71 2.44 -36.36
CA SER A 46 38.83 1.78 -37.66
C SER A 46 38.60 2.75 -38.83
N GLU A 47 37.72 3.73 -38.66
CA GLU A 47 37.45 4.76 -39.67
C GLU A 47 38.51 5.87 -39.66
N GLU A 48 39.02 6.27 -38.49
CA GLU A 48 40.16 7.19 -38.36
C GLU A 48 41.39 6.68 -39.14
N LYS A 49 41.72 5.39 -39.03
CA LYS A 49 42.81 4.76 -39.78
C LYS A 49 42.60 4.79 -41.29
N LYS A 50 41.36 4.68 -41.78
CA LYS A 50 41.05 4.76 -43.21
C LYS A 50 41.08 6.21 -43.70
N ALA A 51 40.62 7.13 -42.85
CA ALA A 51 40.59 8.56 -43.13
C ALA A 51 42.00 9.17 -43.18
N GLU A 52 42.94 8.68 -42.35
CA GLU A 52 44.38 9.02 -42.41
C GLU A 52 45.01 8.61 -43.76
N ILE A 53 44.65 7.45 -44.30
CA ILE A 53 45.13 6.97 -45.61
C ILE A 53 44.53 7.82 -46.76
N GLY A 54 43.30 8.30 -46.59
CA GLY A 54 42.57 9.12 -47.57
C GLY A 54 42.76 10.64 -47.42
N ASN A 55 43.45 11.11 -46.38
CA ASN A 55 43.62 12.52 -46.01
C ASN A 55 42.29 13.28 -45.79
N VAL A 56 41.30 12.61 -45.20
CA VAL A 56 39.97 13.16 -44.89
C VAL A 56 39.85 13.35 -43.37
N GLU A 57 39.47 14.54 -42.90
CA GLU A 57 39.15 14.76 -41.49
C GLU A 57 37.71 14.30 -41.16
N LEU A 58 37.56 13.52 -40.09
CA LEU A 58 36.25 13.10 -39.59
C LEU A 58 35.62 14.19 -38.73
N THR A 59 34.42 14.63 -39.10
CA THR A 59 33.68 15.64 -38.32
C THR A 59 32.89 14.97 -37.18
N LYS A 60 32.56 15.73 -36.13
CA LYS A 60 31.73 15.24 -35.00
C LYS A 60 30.38 14.65 -35.44
N THR A 61 29.80 15.17 -36.52
CA THR A 61 28.57 14.67 -37.14
C THR A 61 28.76 13.29 -37.75
N ASP A 62 29.91 13.04 -38.39
CA ASP A 62 30.22 11.76 -39.04
C ASP A 62 30.43 10.67 -37.98
N ILE A 63 31.13 11.01 -36.90
CA ILE A 63 31.31 10.14 -35.73
C ILE A 63 29.95 9.76 -35.12
N PHE A 64 29.04 10.72 -35.01
CA PHE A 64 27.69 10.45 -34.50
C PHE A 64 26.92 9.50 -35.42
N LEU A 65 26.90 9.77 -36.74
CA LEU A 65 26.24 8.92 -37.75
C LEU A 65 26.79 7.50 -37.80
N LEU A 66 28.08 7.33 -37.51
CA LEU A 66 28.75 6.02 -37.44
C LEU A 66 28.38 5.24 -36.17
N THR A 67 28.17 5.92 -35.04
CA THR A 67 28.15 5.27 -33.72
C THR A 67 26.78 5.20 -33.05
N TRP A 68 25.80 6.02 -33.45
CA TRP A 68 24.50 6.08 -32.79
C TRP A 68 23.79 4.72 -32.70
N LYS A 69 23.96 3.85 -33.71
CA LYS A 69 23.39 2.49 -33.73
C LYS A 69 23.86 1.61 -32.57
N CYS A 70 25.06 1.86 -32.04
CA CYS A 70 25.61 1.12 -30.91
C CYS A 70 24.82 1.36 -29.62
N TYR A 71 24.10 2.48 -29.51
CA TYR A 71 23.34 2.86 -28.33
C TYR A 71 21.85 2.52 -28.41
N ILE A 72 21.34 2.04 -29.55
CA ILE A 72 19.93 1.63 -29.71
C ILE A 72 19.47 0.68 -28.59
N PRO A 73 20.21 -0.39 -28.22
CA PRO A 73 19.78 -1.29 -27.14
C PRO A 73 19.71 -0.61 -25.77
N ALA A 74 20.62 0.34 -25.50
CA ALA A 74 20.62 1.12 -24.26
C ALA A 74 19.43 2.07 -24.21
N VAL A 75 19.14 2.77 -25.31
CA VAL A 75 17.98 3.67 -25.40
C VAL A 75 16.66 2.89 -25.27
N ALA A 76 16.53 1.75 -25.95
CA ALA A 76 15.33 0.93 -25.88
C ALA A 76 15.05 0.40 -24.47
N SER A 77 16.10 -0.09 -23.77
CA SER A 77 15.97 -0.55 -22.38
C SER A 77 15.67 0.59 -21.41
N GLY A 78 16.27 1.77 -21.60
CA GLY A 78 16.00 2.96 -20.81
C GLY A 78 14.54 3.43 -20.94
N VAL A 79 14.05 3.59 -22.18
CA VAL A 79 12.66 4.00 -22.45
C VAL A 79 11.66 2.98 -21.89
N GLY A 80 11.93 1.68 -22.06
CA GLY A 80 11.08 0.63 -21.50
C GLY A 80 11.01 0.68 -19.97
N SER A 81 12.14 0.91 -19.31
CA SER A 81 12.20 1.03 -17.84
C SER A 81 11.39 2.23 -17.34
N ILE A 82 11.51 3.38 -18.01
CA ILE A 82 10.75 4.59 -17.70
C ILE A 82 9.24 4.33 -17.86
N ALA A 83 8.83 3.67 -18.96
CA ALA A 83 7.42 3.31 -19.16
C ALA A 83 6.90 2.37 -18.05
N CYS A 84 7.72 1.41 -17.60
CA CYS A 84 7.35 0.55 -16.46
C CYS A 84 7.16 1.35 -15.17
N ILE A 85 8.03 2.33 -14.86
CA ILE A 85 7.92 3.18 -13.67
C ILE A 85 6.63 4.02 -13.71
N PHE A 86 6.30 4.65 -14.85
CA PHE A 86 5.04 5.39 -14.96
C PHE A 86 3.82 4.47 -14.87
N GLY A 87 3.89 3.28 -15.46
CA GLY A 87 2.83 2.27 -15.36
C GLY A 87 2.58 1.82 -13.92
N LEU A 88 3.64 1.70 -13.12
CA LEU A 88 3.60 1.46 -11.68
C LEU A 88 2.83 2.54 -10.92
N ASN A 89 3.17 3.81 -11.17
CA ASN A 89 2.53 4.94 -10.48
C ASN A 89 1.03 5.01 -10.79
N VAL A 90 0.65 4.81 -12.05
CA VAL A 90 -0.77 4.79 -12.45
C VAL A 90 -1.52 3.63 -11.80
N LEU A 91 -0.89 2.45 -11.72
CA LEU A 91 -1.50 1.28 -11.11
C LEU A 91 -1.70 1.45 -9.61
N ASN A 92 -0.67 1.92 -8.89
CA ASN A 92 -0.74 2.16 -7.45
C ASN A 92 -1.80 3.21 -7.11
N LYS A 93 -1.86 4.31 -7.88
CA LYS A 93 -2.90 5.34 -7.70
C LYS A 93 -4.31 4.76 -7.87
N LYS A 94 -4.52 3.94 -8.90
CA LYS A 94 -5.82 3.30 -9.14
C LYS A 94 -6.23 2.37 -7.99
N GLN A 95 -5.29 1.60 -7.45
CA GLN A 95 -5.57 0.72 -6.30
C GLN A 95 -5.96 1.52 -5.05
N GLN A 96 -5.27 2.64 -4.80
CA GLN A 96 -5.58 3.55 -3.71
C GLN A 96 -6.96 4.22 -3.89
N GLU A 97 -7.29 4.67 -5.11
CA GLU A 97 -8.62 5.23 -5.43
C GLU A 97 -9.74 4.20 -5.23
N GLN A 98 -9.51 2.95 -5.64
CA GLN A 98 -10.48 1.87 -5.42
C GLN A 98 -10.72 1.63 -3.93
N LEU A 99 -9.66 1.63 -3.13
CA LEU A 99 -9.73 1.45 -1.68
C LEU A 99 -10.52 2.57 -1.01
N ILE A 100 -10.17 3.83 -1.32
CA ILE A 100 -10.89 5.02 -0.83
C ILE A 100 -12.36 4.97 -1.25
N SER A 101 -12.66 4.55 -2.49
CA SER A 101 -14.03 4.47 -2.97
C SER A 101 -14.86 3.39 -2.26
N ALA A 102 -14.27 2.23 -1.96
CA ALA A 102 -14.93 1.15 -1.22
C ALA A 102 -15.20 1.60 0.22
N TYR A 103 -14.22 2.27 0.85
CA TYR A 103 -14.39 2.83 2.18
C TYR A 103 -15.46 3.94 2.20
N ALA A 104 -15.44 4.88 1.25
CA ALA A 104 -16.44 5.93 1.17
C ALA A 104 -17.87 5.35 1.03
N LEU A 105 -18.03 4.28 0.25
CA LEU A 105 -19.32 3.58 0.13
C LEU A 105 -19.73 2.94 1.46
N LEU A 106 -18.81 2.26 2.14
CA LEU A 106 -19.07 1.62 3.44
C LEU A 106 -19.46 2.67 4.48
N ASN A 107 -18.65 3.73 4.62
CA ASN A 107 -18.87 4.80 5.58
C ASN A 107 -20.21 5.52 5.32
N ASN A 108 -20.54 5.80 4.05
CA ASN A 108 -21.83 6.38 3.69
C ASN A 108 -22.99 5.44 4.06
N THR A 109 -22.86 4.14 3.80
CA THR A 109 -23.88 3.15 4.15
C THR A 109 -24.08 3.07 5.66
N TYR A 110 -23.00 3.11 6.44
CA TYR A 110 -23.04 3.15 7.90
C TYR A 110 -23.72 4.42 8.42
N HIS A 111 -23.32 5.60 7.94
CA HIS A 111 -23.96 6.86 8.31
C HIS A 111 -25.43 6.92 7.93
N GLU A 112 -25.80 6.42 6.74
CA GLU A 112 -27.21 6.33 6.33
C GLU A 112 -28.01 5.39 7.22
N TYR A 113 -27.43 4.25 7.59
CA TYR A 113 -28.04 3.32 8.55
C TYR A 113 -28.26 4.00 9.90
N ARG A 114 -27.20 4.60 10.45
CA ARG A 114 -27.24 5.31 11.74
C ARG A 114 -28.27 6.43 11.73
N LYS A 115 -28.29 7.23 10.67
CA LYS A 115 -29.27 8.30 10.48
C LYS A 115 -30.70 7.76 10.51
N GLN A 116 -30.97 6.63 9.86
CA GLN A 116 -32.29 5.99 9.90
C GLN A 116 -32.66 5.47 11.30
N VAL A 117 -31.68 4.98 12.07
CA VAL A 117 -31.90 4.58 13.46
C VAL A 117 -32.29 5.80 14.30
N ILE A 118 -31.52 6.88 14.24
CA ILE A 118 -31.78 8.12 14.97
C ILE A 118 -33.14 8.72 14.56
N GLU A 119 -33.43 8.81 13.25
CA GLU A 119 -34.70 9.37 12.76
C GLU A 119 -35.93 8.56 13.19
N ARG A 120 -35.79 7.23 13.32
CA ARG A 120 -36.93 6.34 13.60
C ARG A 120 -37.10 6.05 15.10
N TYR A 121 -36.01 5.98 15.86
CA TYR A 121 -36.01 5.52 17.25
C TYR A 121 -35.46 6.55 18.25
N GLY A 122 -34.88 7.65 17.77
CA GLY A 122 -34.29 8.69 18.62
C GLY A 122 -32.82 8.43 18.93
N GLU A 123 -32.16 9.48 19.43
CA GLU A 123 -30.72 9.49 19.71
C GLU A 123 -30.35 8.59 20.90
N GLU A 124 -31.19 8.53 21.93
CA GLU A 124 -31.00 7.66 23.10
C GLU A 124 -30.93 6.17 22.72
N VAL A 125 -31.69 5.75 21.71
CA VAL A 125 -31.69 4.36 21.23
C VAL A 125 -30.46 4.07 20.35
N ASP A 126 -29.99 5.06 19.58
CA ASP A 126 -28.69 4.94 18.87
C ASP A 126 -27.56 4.75 19.88
N GLU A 127 -27.56 5.54 20.96
CA GLU A 127 -26.58 5.44 22.04
C GLU A 127 -26.63 4.07 22.73
N GLU A 128 -27.81 3.59 23.11
CA GLU A 128 -28.00 2.26 23.70
C GLU A 128 -27.57 1.13 22.74
N ILE A 129 -27.88 1.22 21.45
CA ILE A 129 -27.45 0.25 20.44
C ILE A 129 -25.92 0.25 20.33
N ARG A 130 -25.30 1.43 20.38
CA ARG A 130 -23.85 1.59 20.28
C ARG A 130 -23.14 1.01 21.49
N GLU A 131 -23.65 1.27 22.70
CA GLU A 131 -23.18 0.63 23.93
C GLU A 131 -23.32 -0.90 23.87
N ASN A 132 -24.49 -1.40 23.44
CA ASN A 132 -24.75 -2.83 23.30
C ASN A 132 -23.91 -3.51 22.23
N LEU A 133 -23.57 -2.82 21.13
CA LEU A 133 -22.61 -3.30 20.13
C LEU A 133 -21.22 -3.47 20.75
N GLY A 134 -20.77 -2.51 21.58
CA GLY A 134 -19.56 -2.68 22.39
C GLY A 134 -19.63 -3.94 23.27
N TYR A 135 -20.74 -4.15 23.97
CA TYR A 135 -20.93 -5.37 24.79
C TYR A 135 -21.06 -6.67 23.97
N ALA A 136 -21.60 -6.62 22.76
CA ALA A 136 -21.78 -7.78 21.87
C ALA A 136 -20.49 -8.16 21.12
N ALA A 137 -19.62 -7.19 20.81
CA ALA A 137 -18.30 -7.43 20.25
C ALA A 137 -17.47 -8.37 21.14
N ILE A 138 -17.66 -8.28 22.46
CA ILE A 138 -17.08 -9.19 23.48
C ILE A 138 -17.50 -10.65 23.27
N GLY A 139 -18.69 -10.91 22.70
CA GLY A 139 -19.24 -12.25 22.49
C GLY A 139 -18.97 -12.86 21.10
N GLU A 140 -18.75 -12.03 20.08
CA GLU A 140 -18.67 -12.45 18.67
C GLU A 140 -17.26 -12.33 18.04
N CYS A 141 -16.19 -12.41 18.83
CA CYS A 141 -14.82 -12.63 18.33
C CYS A 141 -14.63 -14.00 17.60
N SER A 142 -15.65 -14.54 16.94
CA SER A 142 -15.65 -15.88 16.34
C SER A 142 -15.29 -15.89 14.85
N ASN A 143 -15.37 -14.77 14.13
CA ASN A 143 -15.23 -14.78 12.67
C ASN A 143 -13.86 -14.28 12.14
N ILE A 144 -13.03 -13.68 13.01
CA ILE A 144 -11.70 -13.13 12.67
C ILE A 144 -10.57 -13.78 13.48
N CYS A 145 -10.82 -14.14 14.74
CA CYS A 145 -9.96 -15.08 15.45
C CYS A 145 -10.13 -16.47 14.83
N ARG A 146 -9.43 -16.75 13.73
CA ARG A 146 -9.28 -18.11 13.19
C ARG A 146 -8.43 -18.92 14.17
N ILE A 147 -9.06 -19.32 15.26
CA ILE A 147 -8.48 -20.14 16.33
C ILE A 147 -8.15 -21.54 15.77
N ASP A 148 -8.76 -21.94 14.64
CA ASP A 148 -8.59 -23.22 13.96
C ASP A 148 -7.81 -23.10 12.61
N CYS A 149 -6.71 -22.35 12.60
CA CYS A 149 -5.82 -22.28 11.44
C CYS A 149 -4.77 -23.42 11.47
N ASP A 150 -5.05 -24.53 10.77
CA ASP A 150 -4.13 -25.66 10.60
C ASP A 150 -2.90 -25.35 9.68
N TYR A 151 -2.84 -24.14 9.12
CA TYR A 151 -1.79 -23.66 8.23
C TYR A 151 -1.40 -22.22 8.58
N PRO A 152 -0.15 -21.79 8.32
CA PRO A 152 0.30 -20.43 8.61
C PRO A 152 -0.56 -19.40 7.86
N ASP A 153 -0.92 -18.31 8.55
CA ASP A 153 -1.66 -17.21 7.96
C ASP A 153 -0.85 -16.53 6.83
N GLU A 154 -1.56 -15.88 5.91
CA GLU A 154 -0.94 -15.10 4.83
C GLU A 154 -1.00 -13.61 5.18
N LYS A 155 -0.05 -12.82 4.66
CA LYS A 155 -0.09 -11.37 4.85
C LYS A 155 -1.24 -10.75 4.05
N ALA A 156 -1.90 -9.78 4.67
CA ALA A 156 -2.91 -8.94 4.06
C ALA A 156 -2.48 -7.47 4.09
N ILE A 157 -3.18 -6.63 3.32
CA ILE A 157 -3.03 -5.19 3.41
C ILE A 157 -4.06 -4.71 4.42
N PHE A 158 -3.61 -4.01 5.45
CA PHE A 158 -4.46 -3.34 6.42
C PHE A 158 -4.39 -1.85 6.17
N TYR A 159 -5.54 -1.25 5.92
CA TYR A 159 -5.71 0.16 5.62
C TYR A 159 -6.28 0.86 6.84
N ASP A 160 -5.61 1.91 7.30
CA ASP A 160 -6.16 2.80 8.30
C ASP A 160 -6.89 3.96 7.60
N PRO A 161 -8.21 4.09 7.77
CA PRO A 161 -8.97 5.13 7.09
C PRO A 161 -8.67 6.55 7.56
N ILE A 162 -8.24 6.71 8.81
CA ILE A 162 -8.02 8.03 9.42
C ILE A 162 -6.76 8.68 8.83
N SER A 163 -5.63 7.95 8.80
CA SER A 163 -4.39 8.43 8.18
C SER A 163 -4.34 8.23 6.67
N GLY A 164 -5.18 7.37 6.11
CA GLY A 164 -5.15 6.98 4.69
C GLY A 164 -3.94 6.12 4.32
N ASN A 165 -3.18 5.63 5.31
CA ASN A 165 -2.02 4.77 5.11
C ASN A 165 -2.39 3.29 5.14
N SER A 166 -1.48 2.44 4.66
CA SER A 166 -1.66 0.99 4.73
C SER A 166 -0.38 0.26 5.09
N VAL A 167 -0.51 -0.87 5.77
CA VAL A 167 0.58 -1.77 6.15
C VAL A 167 0.33 -3.18 5.66
N VAL A 168 1.42 -3.90 5.36
CA VAL A 168 1.36 -5.31 4.99
C VAL A 168 1.77 -6.17 6.18
N LYS A 169 0.79 -6.78 6.83
CA LYS A 169 0.97 -7.53 8.07
C LYS A 169 0.19 -8.83 8.05
N TYR A 170 0.58 -9.73 8.94
CA TYR A 170 -0.28 -10.81 9.37
C TYR A 170 -1.40 -10.27 10.24
N GLU A 171 -2.59 -10.86 10.19
CA GLU A 171 -3.73 -10.45 11.04
C GLU A 171 -3.36 -10.52 12.52
N ARG A 172 -2.64 -11.57 12.93
CA ARG A 172 -2.12 -11.71 14.30
C ARG A 172 -1.15 -10.58 14.71
N GLU A 173 -0.42 -9.96 13.78
CA GLU A 173 0.45 -8.82 14.09
C GLU A 173 -0.35 -7.54 14.30
N VAL A 174 -1.48 -7.39 13.60
CA VAL A 174 -2.43 -6.28 13.80
C VAL A 174 -3.15 -6.45 15.12
N MET A 175 -3.69 -7.63 15.39
CA MET A 175 -4.33 -7.94 16.68
C MET A 175 -3.37 -7.78 17.87
N ALA A 176 -2.08 -8.12 17.70
CA ALA A 176 -1.09 -7.88 18.75
C ALA A 176 -0.88 -6.38 19.00
N ALA A 177 -0.89 -5.55 17.95
CA ALA A 177 -0.81 -4.10 18.08
C ALA A 177 -2.02 -3.52 18.84
N GLU A 178 -3.23 -3.95 18.47
CA GLU A 178 -4.48 -3.57 19.13
C GLU A 178 -4.52 -4.02 20.59
N TYR A 179 -4.03 -5.23 20.87
CA TYR A 179 -3.89 -5.73 22.23
C TYR A 179 -2.91 -4.90 23.07
N HIS A 180 -1.75 -4.55 22.50
CA HIS A 180 -0.76 -3.73 23.21
C HIS A 180 -1.25 -2.29 23.44
N LEU A 181 -1.99 -1.72 22.49
CA LEU A 181 -2.71 -0.46 22.67
C LEU A 181 -3.68 -0.58 23.86
N ASN A 182 -4.55 -1.59 23.85
CA ASN A 182 -5.54 -1.81 24.91
C ASN A 182 -4.93 -2.04 26.29
N ARG A 183 -3.80 -2.76 26.35
CA ARG A 183 -3.02 -2.89 27.59
C ARG A 183 -2.60 -1.52 28.12
N ASN A 184 -2.12 -0.64 27.24
CA ASN A 184 -1.70 0.71 27.65
C ASN A 184 -2.91 1.58 28.01
N PHE A 185 -4.01 1.48 27.25
CA PHE A 185 -5.28 2.15 27.53
C PHE A 185 -5.79 1.89 28.94
N ILE A 186 -5.85 0.62 29.35
CA ILE A 186 -6.30 0.24 30.70
C ILE A 186 -5.34 0.77 31.78
N ILE A 187 -4.03 0.79 31.52
CA ILE A 187 -3.03 1.21 32.51
C ILE A 187 -2.98 2.74 32.65
N ALA A 188 -3.09 3.46 31.54
CA ALA A 188 -2.90 4.90 31.47
C ALA A 188 -4.19 5.71 31.63
N GLY A 189 -5.35 5.11 31.38
CA GLY A 189 -6.64 5.81 31.41
C GLY A 189 -7.03 6.45 30.07
N GLY A 190 -6.08 6.59 29.15
CA GLY A 190 -6.29 7.08 27.79
C GLY A 190 -5.10 6.76 26.89
N VAL A 191 -5.31 6.76 25.57
CA VAL A 191 -4.25 6.54 24.57
C VAL A 191 -4.52 7.34 23.30
N THR A 192 -3.45 7.87 22.69
CA THR A 192 -3.47 8.53 21.39
C THR A 192 -3.56 7.53 20.23
N LEU A 193 -4.10 7.96 19.10
CA LEU A 193 -4.08 7.22 17.84
C LEU A 193 -2.66 6.96 17.31
N ASN A 194 -1.71 7.88 17.54
CA ASN A 194 -0.29 7.66 17.20
C ASN A 194 0.32 6.45 17.91
N MET A 195 -0.16 6.11 19.11
CA MET A 195 0.30 4.91 19.81
C MET A 195 -0.11 3.63 19.08
N LEU A 196 -1.31 3.60 18.48
CA LEU A 196 -1.73 2.50 17.61
C LEU A 196 -0.81 2.44 16.37
N TYR A 197 -0.51 3.58 15.75
CA TYR A 197 0.39 3.65 14.60
C TYR A 197 1.78 3.13 14.91
N ASP A 198 2.34 3.45 16.08
CA ASP A 198 3.64 2.94 16.50
C ASP A 198 3.66 1.41 16.57
N PHE A 199 2.62 0.79 17.15
CA PHE A 199 2.51 -0.67 17.19
C PHE A 199 2.28 -1.29 15.80
N LEU A 200 1.52 -0.62 14.94
CA LEU A 200 1.31 -1.02 13.55
C LEU A 200 2.52 -0.74 12.65
N GLY A 201 3.51 0.03 13.10
CA GLY A 201 4.60 0.51 12.25
C GLY A 201 4.14 1.45 11.14
N LEU A 202 3.04 2.16 11.39
CA LEU A 202 2.54 3.27 10.56
C LEU A 202 3.27 4.57 10.95
N PRO A 203 3.41 5.54 10.02
CA PRO A 203 3.94 6.84 10.36
C PRO A 203 2.97 7.60 11.27
N GLN A 204 3.51 8.23 12.30
CA GLN A 204 2.75 9.17 13.13
C GLN A 204 2.22 10.33 12.30
N THR A 205 1.05 10.85 12.66
CA THR A 205 0.43 12.02 12.05
C THR A 205 0.11 13.08 13.10
N LYS A 206 -0.23 14.30 12.65
CA LYS A 206 -0.66 15.35 13.59
C LYS A 206 -2.02 15.01 14.18
N GLU A 207 -2.92 14.56 13.31
CA GLU A 207 -4.25 14.09 13.67
C GLU A 207 -4.17 12.92 14.66
N GLY A 208 -3.17 12.04 14.52
CA GLY A 208 -2.96 10.92 15.43
C GLY A 208 -2.48 11.33 16.83
N GLU A 209 -1.93 12.52 16.98
CA GLU A 209 -1.52 13.07 18.28
C GLU A 209 -2.71 13.69 19.01
N GLU A 210 -3.61 14.31 18.26
CA GLU A 210 -4.77 15.05 18.79
C GLU A 210 -5.96 14.11 19.09
N LEU A 211 -6.08 13.00 18.35
CA LEU A 211 -7.15 12.03 18.51
C LEU A 211 -6.73 10.88 19.44
N GLY A 212 -7.66 10.45 20.29
CA GLY A 212 -7.43 9.31 21.18
C GLY A 212 -8.71 8.68 21.71
N TRP A 213 -8.54 7.82 22.71
CA TRP A 213 -9.61 7.13 23.42
C TRP A 213 -9.43 7.31 24.92
N SER A 214 -10.54 7.42 25.66
CA SER A 214 -10.55 7.62 27.10
C SER A 214 -11.35 6.55 27.83
N LEU A 215 -10.88 6.08 28.99
CA LEU A 215 -11.70 5.22 29.86
C LEU A 215 -12.92 5.96 30.41
N CYS A 216 -12.90 7.30 30.39
CA CYS A 216 -14.03 8.14 30.79
C CYS A 216 -15.23 7.99 29.85
N ASP A 217 -15.03 7.46 28.64
CA ASP A 217 -16.09 7.23 27.66
C ASP A 217 -16.98 6.01 28.01
N GLY A 218 -16.68 5.30 29.11
CA GLY A 218 -17.54 4.25 29.65
C GLY A 218 -17.24 2.84 29.13
N TYR A 219 -16.26 2.67 28.23
CA TYR A 219 -15.76 1.37 27.80
C TYR A 219 -14.33 1.13 28.29
N CYS A 220 -13.97 -0.14 28.55
CA CYS A 220 -12.68 -0.53 29.10
C CYS A 220 -11.78 -1.28 28.10
N TRP A 221 -12.23 -1.38 26.85
CA TRP A 221 -11.53 -2.01 25.75
C TRP A 221 -11.92 -1.32 24.44
N ILE A 222 -10.94 -1.03 23.60
CA ILE A 222 -11.13 -0.49 22.25
C ILE A 222 -11.31 -1.68 21.32
N ASP A 223 -12.52 -1.86 20.82
CA ASP A 223 -12.85 -2.89 19.85
C ASP A 223 -12.53 -2.44 18.43
N PHE A 224 -11.85 -3.31 17.68
CA PHE A 224 -11.49 -3.11 16.29
C PHE A 224 -12.18 -4.14 15.40
N GLU A 225 -12.68 -3.67 14.26
CA GLU A 225 -13.22 -4.49 13.18
C GLU A 225 -12.27 -4.45 11.97
N HIS A 226 -12.05 -5.61 11.37
CA HIS A 226 -11.30 -5.73 10.12
C HIS A 226 -12.24 -6.00 8.95
N THR A 227 -12.70 -4.94 8.28
CA THR A 227 -13.67 -5.07 7.20
C THR A 227 -12.98 -5.31 5.86
N LEU A 228 -13.35 -6.37 5.14
CA LEU A 228 -12.82 -6.65 3.81
C LEU A 228 -13.32 -5.60 2.80
N LEU A 229 -12.45 -4.67 2.41
CA LEU A 229 -12.77 -3.60 1.46
C LEU A 229 -12.65 -4.05 0.01
N SER A 230 -11.63 -4.85 -0.30
CA SER A 230 -11.42 -5.36 -1.65
C SER A 230 -10.70 -6.70 -1.63
N LYS A 231 -11.23 -7.62 -2.43
CA LYS A 231 -10.58 -8.88 -2.78
C LYS A 231 -10.49 -8.96 -4.29
N ASP A 232 -9.60 -8.16 -4.85
CA ASP A 232 -9.31 -8.20 -6.29
C ASP A 232 -8.94 -9.64 -6.71
N ASP A 233 -9.36 -10.05 -7.90
CA ASP A 233 -9.09 -11.38 -8.48
C ASP A 233 -7.57 -11.65 -8.63
N GLY A 234 -6.96 -12.01 -7.52
CA GLY A 234 -5.57 -12.33 -7.37
C GLY A 234 -4.81 -11.51 -6.32
N GLY A 235 -5.19 -10.25 -6.02
CA GLY A 235 -4.43 -9.37 -5.10
C GLY A 235 -4.41 -9.86 -3.65
N MET A 236 -3.51 -9.33 -2.82
CA MET A 236 -3.64 -9.51 -1.36
C MET A 236 -4.98 -8.90 -0.91
N PRO A 237 -5.74 -9.58 -0.04
CA PRO A 237 -6.97 -9.00 0.49
C PRO A 237 -6.64 -7.71 1.22
N VAL A 238 -7.50 -6.70 1.04
CA VAL A 238 -7.37 -5.42 1.73
C VAL A 238 -8.48 -5.32 2.76
N TYR A 239 -8.09 -5.17 4.01
CA TYR A 239 -8.97 -4.92 5.14
C TYR A 239 -8.81 -3.47 5.60
N SER A 240 -9.88 -2.81 6.02
CA SER A 240 -9.76 -1.64 6.89
C SER A 240 -9.49 -2.09 8.32
N ILE A 241 -8.85 -1.23 9.11
CA ILE A 241 -8.85 -1.30 10.57
C ILE A 241 -9.80 -0.20 11.04
N ASP A 242 -10.96 -0.58 11.55
CA ASP A 242 -11.98 0.35 12.01
C ASP A 242 -12.18 0.15 13.51
N ALA A 243 -11.99 1.19 14.32
CA ALA A 243 -12.41 1.13 15.71
C ALA A 243 -13.93 1.29 15.78
N VAL A 244 -14.62 0.39 16.50
CA VAL A 244 -16.08 0.44 16.70
C VAL A 244 -16.48 1.82 17.25
N PHE A 245 -15.69 2.33 18.17
CA PHE A 245 -15.73 3.71 18.63
C PHE A 245 -14.52 4.44 18.06
N SER A 246 -14.78 5.40 17.18
CA SER A 246 -13.71 6.21 16.58
C SER A 246 -12.99 7.05 17.64
N PRO A 247 -11.67 7.26 17.51
CA PRO A 247 -10.96 8.16 18.39
C PRO A 247 -11.48 9.58 18.19
N HIS A 248 -11.48 10.37 19.26
CA HIS A 248 -11.99 11.74 19.25
C HIS A 248 -10.99 12.71 19.88
N ASP A 249 -11.24 14.00 19.66
CA ASP A 249 -10.56 15.10 20.33
C ASP A 249 -10.99 15.19 21.80
N GLU A 250 -10.23 15.93 22.63
CA GLU A 250 -10.55 16.16 24.05
C GLU A 250 -10.64 14.88 24.91
N TYR A 251 -10.03 13.76 24.49
CA TYR A 251 -10.08 12.49 25.22
C TYR A 251 -9.38 12.54 26.61
N ASP A 252 -8.46 13.49 26.79
CA ASP A 252 -7.69 13.72 28.03
C ASP A 252 -8.30 14.81 28.95
N ASP A 253 -9.45 15.40 28.61
CA ASP A 253 -10.01 16.58 29.33
C ASP A 253 -10.90 16.25 30.57
N TYR A 254 -10.73 15.07 31.18
CA TYR A 254 -11.58 14.56 32.29
C TYR A 254 -10.87 14.43 33.65
#